data_AF-A0A9D3XUI0-F1
#
_entry.id   AF-A0A9D3XUI0-F1
#
_cell.length_a   1.000
_cell.length_b   1.000
_cell.length_c   1.000
_cell.angle_alpha   90.00
_cell.angle_beta   90.00
_cell.angle_gamma   90.00
#
_symmetry.space_group_name_H-M   'P 1'
#
loop_
_entity.id
_entity.type
_entity.pdbx_description
1 polymer ?
#
loop_
_entity_poly.entity_id
_entity_poly.type
_entity_poly.pdbx_seq_one_letter_code
_entity_poly.pdbx_strand_id
1 'polypeptide(L)' 'VYRQDCETFGMVVKMLIDKDPSLEKSIQFALRQNLHEIGERCIEELKHFIAEYDAANQELAESFKEGAY' A
#
# COMPACT_ATOMS: atom_id res chain seq x y z
N VAL A 1 2.73 -7.91 -2.43
CA VAL A 1 3.65 -6.75 -2.29
C VAL A 1 3.67 -6.28 -0.84
N TYR A 2 2.66 -5.59 -0.31
CA TYR A 2 2.63 -5.10 1.08
C TYR A 2 3.12 -6.09 2.16
N ARG A 3 2.56 -7.31 2.20
CA ARG A 3 2.97 -8.34 3.16
C ARG A 3 4.46 -8.71 3.04
N GLN A 4 4.96 -8.85 1.81
CA GLN A 4 6.35 -9.22 1.54
C GLN A 4 7.30 -8.08 1.95
N ASP A 5 6.89 -6.83 1.75
CA ASP A 5 7.66 -5.67 2.21
C ASP A 5 7.71 -5.67 3.73
N CYS A 6 6.59 -5.86 4.43
CA CYS A 6 6.54 -5.99 5.88
C CYS A 6 7.49 -7.09 6.40
N GLU A 7 7.47 -8.27 5.77
CA GLU A 7 8.34 -9.39 6.13
C GLU A 7 9.82 -9.06 5.90
N THR A 8 10.15 -8.41 4.78
CA THR A 8 11.52 -8.01 4.42
C THR A 8 12.07 -6.98 5.39
N PHE A 9 11.32 -5.91 5.63
CA PHE A 9 11.70 -4.87 6.59
C PHE A 9 11.85 -5.44 8.00
N GLY A 10 10.92 -6.29 8.44
CA GLY A 10 10.98 -6.95 9.75
C GLY A 10 12.23 -7.81 9.92
N MET A 11 12.60 -8.58 8.89
CA MET A 11 13.82 -9.40 8.90
C MET A 11 15.08 -8.53 9.00
N VAL A 12 15.18 -7.48 8.20
CA VAL A 12 16.35 -6.57 8.21
C VAL A 12 16.48 -5.86 9.56
N VAL A 13 15.38 -5.34 10.11
CA VAL A 13 15.37 -4.69 11.42
C VAL A 13 15.80 -5.64 12.51
N LYS A 14 15.32 -6.89 12.49
CA LYS A 14 15.78 -7.93 13.42
C LYS A 14 17.28 -8.16 13.32
N MET A 15 17.81 -8.32 12.10
CA MET A 15 19.25 -8.51 11.89
C MET A 15 20.10 -7.31 12.35
N LEU A 16 19.57 -6.09 12.24
CA LEU A 16 20.27 -4.88 12.70
C LEU A 16 20.30 -4.80 14.24
N ILE A 17 19.19 -5.14 14.91
CA ILE A 17 19.12 -5.20 16.38
C ILE A 17 20.03 -6.31 16.93
N ASP A 18 20.08 -7.47 16.27
CA ASP A 18 20.96 -8.57 16.66
C ASP A 18 22.46 -8.16 16.59
N LYS A 19 22.81 -7.24 15.68
CA LYS A 19 24.18 -6.71 15.52
C LYS A 19 24.49 -5.57 16.49
N ASP A 20 23.53 -4.70 16.76
CA ASP A 20 23.65 -3.58 17.69
C ASP A 20 22.33 -3.37 18.46
N PRO A 21 22.22 -3.94 19.68
CA PRO A 21 21.02 -3.82 20.50
C PRO A 21 20.65 -2.38 20.88
N SER A 22 21.60 -1.43 20.83
CA SER A 22 21.31 -0.03 21.16
C SER A 22 20.35 0.64 20.16
N LEU A 23 20.21 0.07 18.95
CA LEU A 23 19.35 0.57 17.89
C LEU A 23 17.87 0.26 18.10
N GLU A 24 17.50 -0.68 18.97
CA GLU A 24 16.14 -1.25 19.03
C GLU A 24 15.05 -0.18 19.10
N LYS A 25 15.18 0.79 20.01
CA LYS A 25 14.16 1.83 20.20
C LYS A 25 14.01 2.75 18.99
N SER A 26 15.11 3.23 18.43
CA SER A 26 15.09 4.17 17.30
C SER A 26 14.63 3.49 16.02
N ILE A 27 15.10 2.27 15.76
CA ILE A 27 14.80 1.55 14.53
C ILE A 27 13.36 0.99 14.50
N GLN A 28 12.82 0.55 15.65
CA GLN A 28 11.42 0.12 15.71
C GLN A 28 10.45 1.28 15.46
N PHE A 29 10.79 2.49 15.89
CA PHE A 29 10.00 3.68 15.59
C PHE A 29 10.00 3.97 14.09
N ALA A 30 11.18 4.02 13.47
CA ALA A 30 11.30 4.23 12.02
C ALA A 30 10.59 3.12 11.22
N LEU A 31 10.69 1.85 11.64
CA LEU A 31 9.97 0.74 11.02
C LEU A 31 8.46 0.96 11.03
N ARG A 32 7.87 1.31 12.17
CA ARG A 32 6.43 1.57 12.26
C ARG A 32 5.97 2.68 11.32
N GLN A 33 6.72 3.77 11.24
CA GLN A 33 6.41 4.87 10.31
C GLN A 33 6.47 4.41 8.86
N ASN A 34 7.53 3.70 8.47
CA ASN A 34 7.66 3.17 7.10
C ASN A 34 6.53 2.21 6.74
N LEU A 35 6.19 1.25 7.62
CA LEU A 35 5.10 0.31 7.35
C LEU A 35 3.74 1.01 7.25
N HIS A 36 3.51 2.04 8.08
CA HIS A 36 2.30 2.85 8.00
C HIS A 36 2.22 3.60 6.67
N GLU A 37 3.29 4.27 6.24
CA GLU A 37 3.32 4.99 4.96
C GLU A 37 3.11 4.06 3.76
N ILE A 38 3.71 2.86 3.76
CA ILE A 38 3.48 1.87 2.70
C ILE A 38 2.01 1.43 2.72
N GLY A 39 1.44 1.20 3.92
CA GLY A 39 0.03 0.83 4.06
C GLY A 39 -0.93 1.89 3.51
N GLU A 40 -0.68 3.17 3.81
CA GLU A 40 -1.44 4.29 3.28
C GLU A 40 -1.35 4.35 1.75
N ARG A 41 -0.16 4.15 1.16
CA ARG A 41 0.00 4.09 -0.30
C ARG A 41 -0.79 2.94 -0.93
N CYS A 42 -0.78 1.75 -0.33
CA CYS A 42 -1.58 0.62 -0.83
C CYS A 42 -3.09 0.90 -0.77
N ILE A 43 -3.56 1.59 0.29
CA ILE A 43 -4.96 2.00 0.39
C ILE A 43 -5.30 3.02 -0.69
N GLU A 44 -4.43 3.99 -0.93
CA GLU A 44 -4.64 5.01 -1.95
C GLU A 44 -4.67 4.41 -3.36
N GLU A 45 -3.76 3.49 -3.68
CA GLU A 45 -3.79 2.73 -4.93
C GLU A 45 -5.10 1.95 -5.11
N LEU A 46 -5.61 1.32 -4.04
CA LEU A 46 -6.88 0.61 -4.10
C LEU A 46 -8.07 1.55 -4.35
N LYS A 47 -8.10 2.71 -3.70
CA LYS A 47 -9.14 3.72 -3.96
C LYS A 47 -9.08 4.21 -5.40
N HIS A 48 -7.88 4.45 -5.93
CA HIS A 48 -7.70 4.87 -7.31
C HIS A 48 -8.23 3.82 -8.29
N PHE A 49 -7.86 2.56 -8.08
CA PHE A 49 -8.35 1.43 -8.88
C PHE A 49 -9.88 1.33 -8.87
N ILE A 50 -10.53 1.50 -7.71
CA ILE A 50 -12.00 1.48 -7.62
C ILE A 50 -12.60 2.65 -8.40
N ALA A 51 -12.06 3.85 -8.26
CA ALA A 51 -12.56 5.03 -8.95
C ALA A 51 -12.45 4.90 -10.48
N GLU A 52 -11.33 4.37 -10.99
CA GLU A 52 -11.14 4.07 -12.41
C GLU A 52 -12.13 3.01 -12.91
N TYR A 53 -12.35 1.97 -12.12
CA TYR A 53 -13.32 0.91 -12.45
C TYR A 53 -14.75 1.45 -12.53
N ASP A 54 -15.16 2.27 -11.56
CA ASP A 54 -16.49 2.88 -11.54
C ASP A 54 -16.69 3.84 -12.72
N ALA A 55 -15.68 4.66 -13.03
CA ALA A 55 -15.69 5.58 -14.17
C ALA A 55 -15.84 4.83 -15.50
N ALA A 56 -15.03 3.79 -15.72
CA ALA A 56 -15.09 3.00 -16.96
C ALA A 56 -16.45 2.30 -17.15
N ASN A 57 -17.07 1.82 -16.06
CA ASN A 57 -18.41 1.22 -16.13
C ASN A 57 -19.51 2.25 -16.36
N GLN A 58 -19.36 3.47 -15.84
CA GLN A 58 -20.30 4.55 -16.10
C GLN A 58 -20.25 5.00 -17.56
N GLU A 59 -19.05 5.17 -18.14
CA GLU A 59 -18.86 5.50 -19.56
C GLU A 59 -19.46 4.41 -20.47
N LEU A 60 -19.27 3.14 -20.11
CA LEU A 60 -19.85 2.01 -20.83
C LEU A 60 -21.39 2.05 -20.79
N ALA A 61 -21.97 2.32 -19.61
CA ALA A 61 -23.42 2.40 -19.44
C ALA A 61 -24.04 3.58 -20.21
N GLU A 62 -23.32 4.70 -20.33
CA GLU A 62 -23.74 5.86 -21.13
C GLU A 62 -23.67 5.58 -22.63
N SER A 63 -22.61 4.91 -23.09
CA SER A 63 -22.46 4.48 -24.49
C SER A 63 -23.60 3.55 -24.97
N PHE A 64 -24.08 2.66 -24.09
CA PHE A 64 -25.24 1.81 -24.38
C PHE A 64 -26.57 2.57 -24.42
N LYS A 65 -26.68 3.71 -23.73
CA LYS A 65 -27.88 4.56 -23.79
C LYS A 65 -27.91 5.42 -25.05
N GLU A 66 -26.76 5.90 -25.53
CA GLU A 66 -26.67 6.68 -26.76
C GLU A 66 -26.87 5.83 -28.03
N GLY A 67 -26.44 4.56 -28.03
CA GLY A 67 -26.67 3.64 -29.15
C GLY A 67 -28.10 3.09 -29.26
N ALA A 68 -29.00 3.45 -28.35
CA ALA A 68 -30.38 2.97 -28.30
C ALA A 68 -31.40 3.96 -28.92
N TYR A 69 -30.94 5.08 -29.50
CA TYR A 69 -31.77 6.07 -30.20
C TYR A 69 -31.46 6.12 -31.70
#